data_AF-A0A2K8L554-F1
#
_entry.id   AF-A0A2K8L554-F1
#
_cell.length_a   1.000
_cell.length_b   1.000
_cell.length_c   1.000
_cell.angle_alpha   90.00
_cell.angle_beta   90.00
_cell.angle_gamma   90.00
#
_symmetry.space_group_name_H-M   'P 1'
#
loop_
_entity.id
_entity.type
_entity.pdbx_description
1 polymer ?
#
loop_
_entity_poly.entity_id
_entity_poly.type
_entity_poly.pdbx_seq_one_letter_code
_entity_poly.pdbx_strand_id
1 'polypeptide(L)' 'MFGLGTTELILILIIVVVLFGAKRLPQVGAGLAKGIKSFRSNISDDDKKDESSVDSADESVEKK' A
#
# COMPACT_ATOMS: atom_id res chain seq x y z
N MET A 1 8.13 -13.90 -28.30
CA MET A 1 9.40 -13.58 -27.61
C MET A 1 9.41 -12.09 -27.26
N PHE A 2 8.55 -11.67 -26.33
CA PHE A 2 8.51 -10.31 -25.79
C PHE A 2 8.00 -10.41 -24.35
N GLY A 3 8.81 -11.07 -23.52
CA GLY A 3 8.58 -11.04 -22.07
C GLY A 3 9.12 -9.71 -21.59
N LEU A 4 8.25 -8.86 -21.06
CA LEU A 4 8.69 -7.69 -20.29
C LEU A 4 9.49 -8.23 -19.12
N GLY A 5 10.82 -8.18 -19.25
CA GLY A 5 11.72 -8.56 -18.18
C GLY A 5 11.71 -7.53 -17.08
N THR A 6 12.29 -7.92 -15.94
CA THR A 6 12.53 -7.02 -14.81
C THR A 6 13.33 -5.78 -15.24
N THR A 7 14.26 -5.93 -16.19
CA THR A 7 15.07 -4.83 -16.73
C THR A 7 14.22 -3.82 -17.49
N GLU A 8 13.33 -4.26 -18.38
CA GLU A 8 12.45 -3.38 -19.14
C GLU A 8 11.47 -2.65 -18.23
N LEU A 9 10.92 -3.33 -17.21
CA LEU A 9 10.05 -2.70 -16.21
C LEU A 9 10.77 -1.59 -15.43
N ILE A 10 12.02 -1.80 -15.04
CA ILE A 10 12.84 -0.78 -14.37
C ILE A 10 13.06 0.42 -15.29
N LEU A 11 13.34 0.19 -16.57
CA LEU A 11 13.57 1.26 -17.54
C LEU A 11 12.31 2.12 -17.74
N ILE A 12 11.14 1.47 -17.84
CA ILE A 12 9.84 2.16 -17.89
C ILE A 12 9.58 2.93 -16.59
N LEU A 13 9.85 2.33 -15.43
CA LEU A 13 9.69 2.98 -14.13
C LEU A 13 10.52 4.26 -14.04
N ILE A 14 11.77 4.24 -14.50
CA ILE A 14 12.64 5.42 -14.54
C ILE A 14 12.01 6.53 -15.39
N ILE A 15 11.51 6.21 -16.59
CA ILE A 15 10.85 7.19 -17.47
C ILE A 15 9.63 7.81 -16.77
N VAL A 16 8.78 6.98 -16.15
CA VAL A 16 7.61 7.45 -15.40
C VAL A 16 8.03 8.37 -14.25
N VAL A 17 9.07 8.02 -13.50
CA VAL A 17 9.61 8.84 -12.41
C VAL A 17 10.15 10.18 -12.92
N VAL A 18 10.77 10.23 -14.10
CA VAL A 18 11.24 11.48 -14.70
C VAL A 18 10.07 12.37 -15.13
N LEU A 19 9.02 11.79 -15.72
CA LEU A 19 7.86 12.55 -16.20
C LEU A 19 6.99 13.09 -15.05
N PHE A 20 6.69 12.25 -14.06
CA PHE A 20 5.80 12.63 -12.95
C PHE A 20 6.57 13.18 -11.73
N GLY A 21 7.88 12.91 -11.64
CA GLY A 21 8.72 13.24 -10.49
C GLY A 21 8.67 12.19 -9.40
N ALA A 22 9.83 11.91 -8.77
CA ALA A 22 9.98 10.92 -7.70
C ALA A 22 9.06 11.14 -6.48
N LYS A 23 8.58 12.37 -6.28
CA LYS A 23 7.69 12.72 -5.15
C LYS A 23 6.21 12.46 -5.43
N ARG A 24 5.77 12.47 -6.70
CA ARG A 24 4.35 12.29 -7.06
C ARG A 24 3.92 10.83 -7.04
N LEU A 25 4.79 9.92 -7.49
CA LEU A 25 4.52 8.48 -7.52
C LEU A 25 4.14 7.91 -6.12
N PRO A 26 4.90 8.15 -5.04
CA PRO A 26 4.52 7.68 -3.70
C PRO A 26 3.31 8.44 -3.14
N GLN A 27 3.12 9.71 -3.47
CA GLN A 27 1.97 10.50 -3.03
C GLN A 27 0.65 9.93 -3.58
N VAL A 28 0.62 9.58 -4.88
CA VAL A 28 -0.53 8.93 -5.53
C VAL A 28 -0.69 7.49 -5.04
N GLY A 29 0.43 6.76 -4.93
CA GLY A 29 0.44 5.39 -4.42
C GLY A 29 -0.12 5.27 -3.00
N ALA A 30 0.21 6.20 -2.10
CA ALA A 30 -0.32 6.21 -0.73
C ALA A 30 -1.85 6.41 -0.69
N GLY A 31 -2.39 7.29 -1.54
CA GLY A 31 -3.84 7.50 -1.66
C GLY A 31 -4.55 6.26 -2.20
N LEU A 32 -4.01 5.66 -3.27
CA LEU A 32 -4.52 4.42 -3.84
C LEU A 32 -4.43 3.25 -2.85
N ALA A 33 -3.32 3.11 -2.15
CA ALA A 33 -3.12 2.06 -1.15
C ALA A 33 -4.12 2.18 0.01
N LYS A 34 -4.40 3.41 0.47
CA LYS A 34 -5.43 3.64 1.50
C LYS A 34 -6.81 3.26 0.99
N GLY A 35 -7.16 3.62 -0.25
CA GLY A 35 -8.41 3.21 -0.90
C GLY A 35 -8.54 1.69 -1.06
N ILE A 36 -7.49 1.02 -1.53
CA ILE A 36 -7.45 -0.44 -1.66
C ILE A 36 -7.54 -1.12 -0.29
N LYS A 37 -6.86 -0.58 0.74
CA LYS A 37 -6.92 -1.11 2.11
C LYS A 37 -8.34 -1.00 2.68
N SER A 38 -8.99 0.16 2.53
CA SER A 38 -10.38 0.34 2.94
C SER A 38 -11.32 -0.57 2.17
N PHE A 39 -11.16 -0.68 0.85
CA PHE A 39 -11.95 -1.58 0.01
C PHE A 39 -11.78 -3.05 0.43
N ARG A 40 -10.53 -3.46 0.68
CA ARG A 40 -10.20 -4.82 1.14
C ARG A 40 -10.71 -5.10 2.55
N SER A 41 -10.67 -4.12 3.45
CA SER A 41 -11.25 -4.26 4.80
C SER A 41 -12.74 -4.47 4.70
N ASN A 42 -13.48 -3.57 4.02
CA ASN A 42 -14.93 -3.67 3.92
C ASN A 42 -15.38 -4.98 3.26
N ILE A 43 -14.68 -5.46 2.22
CA ILE A 43 -15.03 -6.75 1.59
C ILE A 43 -14.65 -7.95 2.44
N SER A 44 -13.66 -7.82 3.33
CA SER A 44 -13.24 -8.90 4.24
C SER A 44 -13.98 -8.85 5.59
N ASP A 45 -14.51 -7.69 5.99
CA ASP A 45 -15.31 -7.47 7.20
C ASP A 45 -16.75 -7.97 7.01
N ASP A 46 -17.26 -8.00 5.78
CA ASP A 46 -18.53 -8.67 5.44
C ASP A 46 -18.42 -10.20 5.66
N ASP A 47 -17.22 -10.79 5.48
CA ASP A 47 -16.89 -12.18 5.79
C ASP A 47 -16.50 -12.42 7.28
N LYS A 48 -16.20 -11.36 8.05
CA LYS A 48 -15.65 -11.45 9.43
C LYS A 48 -16.54 -10.84 10.51
N LYS A 49 -17.84 -10.69 10.24
CA LYS A 49 -18.81 -10.24 11.25
C LYS A 49 -19.14 -11.31 12.31
N ASP A 50 -18.17 -12.17 12.61
CA ASP A 50 -18.24 -13.27 13.57
C ASP A 50 -16.91 -13.48 14.31
N GLU A 51 -16.05 -12.47 14.46
CA GLU A 51 -14.99 -12.54 15.48
C GLU A 51 -14.56 -11.15 15.99
N SER A 52 -14.99 -10.92 17.22
CA SER A 52 -14.81 -9.76 18.06
C SER A 52 -13.36 -9.37 18.35
N SER A 53 -13.09 -8.06 18.30
CA SER A 53 -12.30 -7.29 19.28
C SER A 53 -11.18 -8.00 20.05
N VAL A 54 -9.97 -8.03 19.49
CA VAL A 54 -8.67 -8.04 20.21
C VAL A 54 -7.65 -7.59 19.14
N ASP A 55 -6.69 -6.70 19.34
CA ASP A 55 -5.89 -6.41 20.51
C ASP A 55 -5.18 -5.06 20.30
N SER A 56 -4.84 -4.47 21.43
CA SER A 56 -4.14 -3.21 21.61
C SER A 56 -2.65 -3.36 21.27
N ALA A 57 -2.01 -2.32 20.73
CA ALA A 57 -0.59 -2.04 21.02
C ALA A 57 -0.16 -0.72 20.36
N ASP A 58 -0.61 0.41 20.92
CA ASP A 58 0.25 1.60 21.04
C ASP A 58 -0.34 2.53 22.10
N GLU A 59 0.14 2.43 23.35
CA GLU A 59 0.54 3.60 24.15
C GLU A 59 1.20 3.20 25.48
N SER A 60 2.30 3.89 25.78
CA SER A 60 2.62 4.45 27.10
C SER A 60 3.63 3.78 28.04
N VAL A 61 4.77 4.49 28.21
CA VAL A 61 5.35 4.96 29.50
C VAL A 61 6.20 3.94 30.29
N GLU A 62 7.53 4.03 30.24
CA GLU A 62 8.44 4.79 31.14
C GLU A 62 8.95 3.99 32.37
N LYS A 63 10.29 4.04 32.53
CA LYS A 63 11.13 3.83 33.72
C LYS A 63 11.27 2.42 34.34
N LYS A 64 12.46 1.85 34.13
CA LYS A 64 13.25 1.29 35.23
C LYS A 64 14.04 2.40 35.92
#